data_AF-A0A7U9NBB3-F1
#
_entry.id   AF-A0A7U9NBB3-F1
#
_cell.length_a   1.000
_cell.length_b   1.000
_cell.length_c   1.000
_cell.angle_alpha   90.00
_cell.angle_beta   90.00
_cell.angle_gamma   90.00
#
_symmetry.space_group_name_H-M   'P 1'
#
loop_
_entity.id
_entity.type
_entity.pdbx_description
1 polymer ?
#
loop_
_entity_poly.entity_id
_entity_poly.type
_entity_poly.pdbx_seq_one_letter_code
_entity_poly.pdbx_strand_id
1 'polypeptide(L)' 'MTTIKEIAKACNVSVATVSNVFTGKGRVSEERRQFILQTAKR' A
#
# COMPACT_ATOMS: atom_id res chain seq x y z
N MET A 1 5.31 -2.73 14.56
CA MET A 1 6.03 -2.48 13.29
C MET A 1 5.23 -3.13 12.18
N THR A 2 4.33 -2.36 11.56
CA THR A 2 3.55 -2.85 10.43
C THR A 2 4.47 -2.92 9.21
N THR A 3 4.84 -4.12 8.79
CA THR A 3 5.77 -4.28 7.65
C THR A 3 5.03 -4.09 6.33
N ILE A 4 5.75 -3.71 5.27
CA ILE A 4 5.20 -3.56 3.91
C ILE A 4 4.49 -4.84 3.45
N LYS A 5 4.97 -6.02 3.90
CA LYS A 5 4.34 -7.32 3.64
C LYS A 5 2.96 -7.45 4.30
N GLU A 6 2.78 -6.94 5.52
CA GLU A 6 1.49 -6.97 6.20
C GLU A 6 0.50 -6.00 5.56
N ILE A 7 0.95 -4.80 5.19
CA ILE A 7 0.12 -3.83 4.47
C ILE A 7 -0.33 -4.41 3.12
N ALA A 8 0.58 -5.06 2.39
CA ALA A 8 0.28 -5.74 1.14
C ALA A 8 -0.77 -6.85 1.34
N LYS A 9 -0.64 -7.65 2.40
CA LYS A 9 -1.58 -8.74 2.73
C LYS A 9 -2.96 -8.21 3.15
N ALA A 10 -3.00 -7.17 3.98
CA ALA A 10 -4.22 -6.52 4.45
C ALA A 10 -4.97 -5.81 3.31
N CYS A 11 -4.24 -5.16 2.40
CA CYS A 11 -4.82 -4.47 1.25
C CYS A 11 -5.05 -5.41 0.04
N ASN A 12 -4.71 -6.70 0.16
CA ASN A 12 -4.78 -7.69 -0.93
C ASN A 12 -4.07 -7.23 -2.22
N VAL A 13 -2.91 -6.59 -2.06
CA VAL A 13 -2.07 -6.08 -3.17
C VAL A 13 -0.67 -6.67 -3.10
N SER A 14 0.09 -6.53 -4.18
CA SER A 14 1.50 -6.93 -4.17
C SER A 14 2.35 -5.95 -3.37
N VAL A 15 3.47 -6.44 -2.82
CA VAL A 15 4.49 -5.58 -2.17
C VAL A 15 5.00 -4.51 -3.14
N ALA A 16 5.10 -4.84 -4.42
CA ALA A 16 5.44 -3.88 -5.48
C ALA A 16 4.38 -2.78 -5.64
N THR A 17 3.09 -3.09 -5.49
CA THR A 17 2.01 -2.10 -5.49
C THR A 17 2.15 -1.14 -4.31
N VAL A 18 2.43 -1.67 -3.12
CA VAL A 18 2.68 -0.83 -1.93
C VAL A 18 3.91 0.06 -2.16
N SER A 19 5.01 -0.51 -2.67
CA SER A 19 6.21 0.25 -3.04
C SER A 19 5.91 1.35 -4.05
N ASN A 20 5.13 1.05 -5.09
CA ASN A 20 4.72 2.01 -6.12
C ASN A 20 3.87 3.15 -5.54
N VAL A 21 3.01 2.86 -4.56
CA VAL A 21 2.22 3.88 -3.84
C VAL A 21 3.12 4.80 -3.01
N PHE A 22 4.12 4.25 -2.32
CA PHE A 22 5.07 5.04 -1.54
C PHE A 22 6.02 5.86 -2.42
N THR A 23 6.42 5.32 -3.58
CA THR A 23 7.35 5.97 -4.51
C THR A 23 6.64 6.89 -5.52
N GLY A 24 5.30 6.91 -5.54
CA GLY A 24 4.51 7.69 -6.50
C GLY A 24 4.60 7.22 -7.96
N LYS A 25 5.22 6.06 -8.21
CA LYS A 25 5.37 5.46 -9.54
C LYS A 25 4.43 4.27 -9.68
N GLY A 26 3.18 4.51 -10.05
CA GLY A 26 2.24 3.42 -10.36
C GLY A 26 0.82 3.91 -10.63
N ARG A 27 0.11 3.18 -11.51
CA ARG A 27 -1.32 3.38 -11.76
C ARG A 27 -2.13 2.69 -10.66
N VAL A 28 -2.09 3.26 -9.44
CA VAL A 28 -2.87 2.77 -8.31
C VAL A 28 -4.04 3.72 -8.10
N SER A 29 -5.26 3.19 -8.08
CA SER A 29 -6.45 4.00 -7.81
C SER A 29 -6.33 4.75 -6.49
N GLU A 30 -6.82 5.99 -6.46
CA GLU A 30 -6.85 6.84 -5.27
C GLU A 30 -7.40 6.10 -4.03
N GLU A 31 -8.48 5.32 -4.21
CA GLU A 31 -9.11 4.51 -3.16
C GLU A 31 -8.13 3.53 -2.52
N ARG A 32 -7.38 2.80 -3.34
CA ARG A 32 -6.36 1.83 -2.88
C ARG A 32 -5.17 2.53 -2.24
N ARG A 33 -4.76 3.67 -2.77
CA ARG A 33 -3.68 4.49 -2.20
C ARG A 33 -4.04 4.97 -0.79
N GLN A 34 -5.26 5.48 -0.61
CA GLN A 34 -5.75 5.88 0.70
C GLN A 34 -5.85 4.70 1.67
N PHE A 35 -6.33 3.55 1.22
CA PHE A 35 -6.43 2.34 2.03
C PHE A 35 -5.06 1.88 2.55
N ILE A 36 -4.04 1.87 1.67
CA ILE A 36 -2.65 1.53 2.01
C ILE A 36 -2.05 2.54 2.98
N LEU A 37 -2.27 3.85 2.77
CA LEU A 37 -1.82 4.92 3.67
C LEU A 37 -2.48 4.85 5.05
N GLN A 38 -3.77 4.52 5.12
CA GLN A 38 -4.48 4.32 6.38
C GLN A 38 -3.94 3.10 7.14
N THR A 39 -3.74 2.00 6.43
CA THR A 39 -3.19 0.76 7.01
C THR A 39 -1.75 0.96 7.49
N ALA A 40 -0.94 1.75 6.79
CA ALA A 40 0.43 2.08 7.19
C ALA A 40 0.51 3.00 8.42
N LYS A 41 -0.53 3.79 8.69
CA LYS A 41 -0.63 4.66 9.87
C LYS A 41 -1.01 3.93 11.16
N ARG A 42 -1.42 2.67 11.05
CA ARG A 42 -1.93 1.84 12.14
C ARG A 42 -0.84 0.88 12.64
#